data_AF-A0A956N4B6-F1
#
_entry.id   AF-A0A956N4B6-F1
#
_cell.length_a   1.000
_cell.length_b   1.000
_cell.length_c   1.000
_cell.angle_alpha   90.00
_cell.angle_beta   90.00
_cell.angle_gamma   90.00
#
_symmetry.space_group_name_H-M   'P 1'
#
loop_
_entity.id
_entity.type
_entity.pdbx_description
1 polymer ?
#
loop_
_entity_poly.entity_id
_entity_poly.type
_entity_poly.pdbx_seq_one_letter_code
_entity_poly.pdbx_strand_id
1 'polypeptide(L)'
;MKLATSLVTVFALCACTAANADVRSTTDQGLDRDSLIAQKNAAVSGINNPVPNVGGDNIGSAVNIPAIPYNDGGNTCAFLNDYDEVCPYSGSTSPDVVYSYSPAANGAIDISLCNSLYDTKVYVYENAAGNLIACNDDDCGSDGFKSFLGGVPVSAGNTYYIVVDGYGGDCGDYSLDVTENVPCIVDCPAGGVAEGEVDCFDDYNDVTNGGCNSTPNVFSTIPCDPGAGLTVCGTYGGFFHSPSGFNYRDTDWYEISENNAGVTVCVTGEYDTLTGYLAADCSAPAFVESAVIGGCDVACFNIPAGNYWVFVATSGFGSVAGECGGNYNIAVEGNLCTVGVEATSWSKIKSDHR
;
A
#
# COMPACT_ATOMS: atom_id res chain seq x y z
N MET A 1 40.06 39.69 -54.20
CA MET A 1 38.95 39.79 -53.21
C MET A 1 39.49 39.22 -51.91
N LYS A 2 40.12 39.97 -50.98
CA LYS A 2 39.65 41.14 -50.21
C LYS A 2 38.30 40.85 -49.54
N LEU A 3 38.09 40.94 -48.22
CA LEU A 3 38.93 41.37 -47.09
C LEU A 3 38.22 40.92 -45.79
N ALA A 4 38.98 40.67 -44.73
CA ALA A 4 38.50 40.57 -43.35
C ALA A 4 38.22 41.97 -42.75
N THR A 5 37.85 41.98 -41.46
CA THR A 5 37.94 43.03 -40.42
C THR A 5 36.72 43.91 -40.03
N SER A 6 36.34 43.74 -38.75
CA SER A 6 36.03 44.72 -37.68
C SER A 6 34.79 45.62 -37.70
N LEU A 7 34.03 45.63 -36.58
CA LEU A 7 33.79 46.78 -35.67
C LEU A 7 32.98 46.27 -34.43
N VAL A 8 33.54 46.23 -33.22
CA VAL A 8 33.59 47.26 -32.14
C VAL A 8 32.23 47.57 -31.48
N THR A 9 32.26 47.38 -30.16
CA THR A 9 31.30 47.55 -29.05
C THR A 9 30.82 48.99 -28.81
N VAL A 10 29.66 49.16 -28.14
CA VAL A 10 29.34 50.09 -27.00
C VAL A 10 27.94 50.75 -27.06
N PHE A 11 27.16 50.47 -26.00
CA PHE A 11 26.10 51.22 -25.29
C PHE A 11 25.01 52.01 -26.04
N ALA A 12 23.75 51.66 -25.73
CA ALA A 12 22.66 52.63 -25.59
C ALA A 12 21.84 52.31 -24.32
N LEU A 13 22.04 53.13 -23.29
CA LEU A 13 21.12 53.32 -22.17
C LEU A 13 19.77 53.79 -22.74
N CYS A 14 18.67 53.17 -22.34
CA CYS A 14 17.37 53.84 -22.36
C CYS A 14 16.92 54.04 -20.92
N ALA A 15 17.04 55.29 -20.46
CA ALA A 15 16.57 55.75 -19.16
C ALA A 15 15.03 55.77 -19.17
N CYS A 16 14.41 55.11 -18.20
CA CYS A 16 13.02 55.40 -17.84
C CYS A 16 13.04 56.46 -16.73
N THR A 17 12.64 57.68 -17.09
CA THR A 17 12.49 58.82 -16.18
C THR A 17 11.37 58.56 -15.17
N ALA A 18 11.67 58.73 -13.89
CA ALA A 18 10.68 58.80 -12.82
C ALA A 18 9.75 60.01 -13.03
N ALA A 19 8.45 59.75 -13.10
CA ALA A 19 7.42 60.73 -12.77
C ALA A 19 6.79 60.32 -11.44
N ASN A 20 7.06 61.10 -10.39
CA ASN A 20 6.34 61.04 -9.14
C ASN A 20 4.86 61.37 -9.39
N ALA A 21 3.98 60.42 -9.11
CA ALA A 21 2.60 60.70 -8.75
C ALA A 21 2.37 60.09 -7.37
N ASP A 22 2.37 60.98 -6.38
CA ASP A 22 1.88 60.73 -5.03
C ASP A 22 0.38 60.41 -5.09
N VAL A 23 0.00 59.20 -4.69
CA VAL A 23 -1.36 58.88 -4.28
C VAL A 23 -1.29 58.09 -2.98
N ARG A 24 -1.12 58.81 -1.87
CA ARG A 24 -1.80 58.39 -0.64
C ARG A 24 -3.30 58.61 -0.82
N SER A 25 -4.04 57.52 -1.04
CA SER A 25 -5.49 57.48 -0.89
C SER A 25 -5.84 56.69 0.36
N THR A 26 -6.26 57.43 1.37
CA THR A 26 -6.94 57.00 2.58
C THR A 26 -8.27 56.32 2.25
N THR A 27 -8.41 55.03 2.56
CA THR A 27 -9.57 54.41 3.22
C THR A 27 -9.39 52.88 3.21
N ASP A 28 -9.09 52.34 4.39
CA ASP A 28 -9.50 50.99 4.74
C ASP A 28 -11.04 51.01 4.86
N GLN A 29 -11.72 50.48 3.85
CA GLN A 29 -13.12 50.09 3.95
C GLN A 29 -13.11 48.60 3.69
N GLY A 30 -13.22 47.81 4.75
CA GLY A 30 -13.49 46.37 4.63
C GLY A 30 -14.65 46.19 3.66
N LEU A 31 -14.35 45.55 2.53
CA LEU A 31 -15.37 45.25 1.54
C LEU A 31 -16.31 44.22 2.18
N ASP A 32 -17.56 44.59 2.34
CA ASP A 32 -18.61 43.68 2.78
C ASP A 32 -18.71 42.50 1.78
N ARG A 33 -19.07 41.33 2.30
CA ARG A 33 -19.24 40.08 1.54
C ARG A 33 -20.03 40.28 0.25
N ASP A 34 -21.06 41.12 0.26
CA ASP A 34 -21.90 41.37 -0.91
C ASP A 34 -21.18 42.23 -1.97
N SER A 35 -20.23 43.08 -1.58
CA SER A 35 -19.36 43.82 -2.49
C SER A 35 -18.23 42.95 -3.08
N LEU A 36 -17.74 41.95 -2.34
CA LEU A 36 -16.81 40.93 -2.87
C LEU A 36 -17.52 40.00 -3.86
N ILE A 37 -18.76 39.62 -3.59
CA ILE A 37 -19.63 38.87 -4.52
C ILE A 37 -19.91 39.70 -5.78
N ALA A 38 -20.16 41.01 -5.66
CA ALA A 38 -20.39 41.88 -6.81
C ALA A 38 -19.13 42.05 -7.70
N GLN A 39 -17.94 42.14 -7.09
CA GLN A 39 -16.68 42.18 -7.84
C GLN A 39 -16.35 40.83 -8.49
N LYS A 40 -16.65 39.70 -7.83
CA LYS A 40 -16.56 38.35 -8.41
C LYS A 40 -17.50 38.19 -9.61
N ASN A 41 -18.75 38.64 -9.50
CA ASN A 41 -19.71 38.59 -10.62
C ASN A 41 -19.31 39.49 -11.80
N ALA A 42 -18.67 40.63 -11.54
CA ALA A 42 -18.13 41.50 -12.59
C ALA A 42 -16.89 40.90 -13.29
N ALA A 43 -16.04 40.19 -12.56
CA ALA A 43 -14.90 39.45 -13.12
C ALA A 43 -15.34 38.20 -13.91
N VAL A 44 -16.42 37.54 -13.49
CA VAL A 44 -17.04 36.38 -14.18
C VAL A 44 -17.77 36.80 -15.46
N SER A 45 -18.25 38.05 -15.58
CA SER A 45 -18.92 38.53 -16.81
C SER A 45 -18.00 38.62 -18.05
N GLY A 46 -16.68 38.47 -17.89
CA GLY A 46 -15.69 38.52 -18.98
C GLY A 46 -15.09 37.16 -19.38
N ILE A 47 -15.40 36.10 -18.65
CA ILE A 47 -14.90 34.74 -18.89
C ILE A 47 -16.11 33.82 -18.83
N ASN A 48 -16.62 33.42 -19.99
CA ASN A 48 -17.60 32.34 -20.10
C ASN A 48 -16.96 31.00 -19.75
N ASN A 49 -16.58 30.82 -18.48
CA ASN A 49 -16.40 29.50 -17.91
C ASN A 49 -17.41 29.41 -16.76
N PRO A 50 -18.56 28.74 -16.94
CA PRO A 50 -19.42 28.47 -15.81
C PRO A 50 -18.58 27.69 -14.80
N VAL A 51 -18.63 28.06 -13.50
CA VAL A 51 -18.35 27.08 -12.44
C VAL A 51 -19.22 25.89 -12.82
N PRO A 52 -18.65 24.76 -13.24
CA PRO A 52 -19.49 23.69 -13.73
C PRO A 52 -20.36 23.30 -12.54
N ASN A 53 -21.66 23.13 -12.79
CA ASN A 53 -22.67 22.75 -11.80
C ASN A 53 -22.44 21.28 -11.37
N VAL A 54 -21.23 21.00 -10.90
CA VAL A 54 -20.70 19.73 -10.42
C VAL A 54 -20.68 19.91 -8.91
N GLY A 55 -21.31 18.99 -8.18
CA GLY A 55 -21.22 19.01 -6.72
C GLY A 55 -19.76 18.90 -6.25
N GLY A 56 -19.55 19.15 -4.97
CA GLY A 56 -18.27 18.89 -4.31
C GLY A 56 -17.49 20.11 -3.86
N ASP A 57 -17.97 21.34 -4.08
CA ASP A 57 -17.27 22.54 -3.58
C ASP A 57 -17.13 22.53 -2.05
N ASN A 58 -18.16 22.08 -1.33
CA ASN A 58 -18.12 21.93 0.12
C ASN A 58 -19.01 20.78 0.59
N ILE A 59 -19.02 20.49 1.89
CA ILE A 59 -19.87 19.44 2.48
C ILE A 59 -21.38 19.60 2.15
N GLY A 60 -21.85 20.82 1.88
CA GLY A 60 -23.25 21.10 1.53
C GLY A 60 -23.60 20.78 0.08
N SER A 61 -22.59 20.71 -0.80
CA SER A 61 -22.72 20.33 -2.20
C SER A 61 -22.03 19.00 -2.53
N ALA A 62 -21.57 18.26 -1.52
CA ALA A 62 -20.77 17.05 -1.65
C ALA A 62 -21.34 16.05 -2.66
N VAL A 63 -20.44 15.44 -3.45
CA VAL A 63 -20.82 14.40 -4.42
C VAL A 63 -21.15 13.12 -3.66
N ASN A 64 -22.37 12.61 -3.84
CA ASN A 64 -22.82 11.41 -3.13
C ASN A 64 -22.20 10.13 -3.71
N ILE A 65 -21.54 9.35 -2.85
CA ILE A 65 -21.09 7.98 -3.13
C ILE A 65 -22.23 7.02 -2.76
N PRO A 66 -22.94 6.43 -3.75
CA PRO A 66 -24.15 5.65 -3.47
C PRO A 66 -23.84 4.25 -2.92
N ALA A 67 -22.69 3.68 -3.25
CA ALA A 67 -22.21 2.37 -2.82
C ALA A 67 -20.72 2.26 -3.12
N ILE A 68 -20.04 1.33 -2.42
CA ILE A 68 -18.66 0.94 -2.70
C ILE A 68 -18.62 -0.48 -3.31
N PRO A 69 -17.65 -0.82 -4.17
CA PRO A 69 -16.54 0.04 -4.61
C PRO A 69 -17.02 1.23 -5.46
N TYR A 70 -16.36 2.37 -5.31
CA TYR A 70 -16.64 3.60 -6.04
C TYR A 70 -15.36 4.17 -6.63
N ASN A 71 -15.40 4.49 -7.92
CA ASN A 71 -14.30 5.15 -8.62
C ASN A 71 -14.83 6.42 -9.28
N ASP A 72 -14.10 7.52 -9.14
CA ASP A 72 -14.41 8.79 -9.78
C ASP A 72 -13.12 9.57 -10.06
N GLY A 73 -13.24 10.62 -10.86
CA GLY A 73 -12.13 11.50 -11.18
C GLY A 73 -12.62 12.90 -11.48
N GLY A 74 -11.73 13.87 -11.30
CA GLY A 74 -12.05 15.26 -11.52
C GLY A 74 -10.80 16.12 -11.46
N ASN A 75 -11.00 17.43 -11.43
CA ASN A 75 -9.91 18.40 -11.32
C ASN A 75 -10.23 19.40 -10.21
N THR A 76 -9.37 19.49 -9.20
CA THR A 76 -9.58 20.38 -8.04
C THR A 76 -9.42 21.86 -8.39
N CYS A 77 -8.66 22.23 -9.43
CA CYS A 77 -8.28 23.62 -9.70
C CYS A 77 -9.45 24.59 -9.99
N ALA A 78 -10.66 24.07 -10.26
CA ALA A 78 -11.86 24.89 -10.52
C ALA A 78 -12.71 25.15 -9.26
N PHE A 79 -12.36 24.56 -8.11
CA PHE A 79 -13.09 24.65 -6.86
C PHE A 79 -12.50 25.71 -5.92
N LEU A 80 -13.16 25.96 -4.80
CA LEU A 80 -12.65 26.81 -3.73
C LEU A 80 -11.78 26.01 -2.76
N ASN A 81 -10.87 26.71 -2.08
CA ASN A 81 -10.23 26.22 -0.87
C ASN A 81 -11.18 26.51 0.31
N ASP A 82 -11.83 25.48 0.81
CA ASP A 82 -12.79 25.57 1.91
C ASP A 82 -12.26 24.94 3.21
N TYR A 83 -11.26 24.05 3.12
CA TYR A 83 -10.75 23.25 4.22
C TYR A 83 -9.22 23.12 4.17
N ASP A 84 -8.56 23.01 5.32
CA ASP A 84 -7.10 22.79 5.39
C ASP A 84 -6.79 22.06 6.69
N GLU A 85 -6.77 20.72 6.63
CA GLU A 85 -6.44 19.89 7.78
C GLU A 85 -4.93 19.68 7.94
N VAL A 86 -4.51 19.62 9.20
CA VAL A 86 -3.10 19.55 9.57
C VAL A 86 -2.62 18.10 9.49
N CYS A 87 -2.13 17.71 8.32
CA CYS A 87 -1.56 16.39 8.08
C CYS A 87 -0.40 16.45 7.07
N PRO A 88 0.85 16.66 7.51
CA PRO A 88 1.29 17.11 8.83
C PRO A 88 1.40 18.65 8.94
N TYR A 89 1.26 19.36 7.81
CA TYR A 89 1.46 20.80 7.72
C TYR A 89 0.13 21.56 7.53
N SER A 90 0.09 22.78 8.05
CA SER A 90 -1.01 23.74 7.93
C SER A 90 -0.66 24.88 6.98
N GLY A 91 -1.66 25.65 6.56
CA GLY A 91 -1.51 26.82 5.72
C GLY A 91 -1.52 26.51 4.23
N SER A 92 -2.07 25.35 3.85
CA SER A 92 -2.33 25.08 2.44
C SER A 92 -3.37 26.08 1.91
N THR A 93 -3.25 26.41 0.62
CA THR A 93 -4.26 27.19 -0.08
C THR A 93 -4.87 26.44 -1.25
N SER A 94 -4.79 25.10 -1.20
CA SER A 94 -5.23 24.22 -2.26
C SER A 94 -6.76 24.14 -2.35
N PRO A 95 -7.33 24.11 -3.56
CA PRO A 95 -8.76 23.86 -3.77
C PRO A 95 -9.20 22.43 -3.45
N ASP A 96 -10.43 22.29 -2.95
CA ASP A 96 -10.98 21.01 -2.48
C ASP A 96 -12.10 20.46 -3.39
N VAL A 97 -12.24 19.14 -3.44
CA VAL A 97 -13.48 18.46 -3.86
C VAL A 97 -13.96 17.51 -2.77
N VAL A 98 -15.24 17.63 -2.40
CA VAL A 98 -15.87 16.89 -1.32
C VAL A 98 -16.83 15.83 -1.84
N TYR A 99 -16.68 14.61 -1.32
CA TYR A 99 -17.62 13.51 -1.47
C TYR A 99 -18.31 13.19 -0.16
N SER A 100 -19.53 12.65 -0.21
CA SER A 100 -20.24 12.15 0.96
C SER A 100 -20.56 10.67 0.82
N TYR A 101 -20.29 9.88 1.85
CA TYR A 101 -20.58 8.46 1.93
C TYR A 101 -21.35 8.12 3.21
N SER A 102 -22.43 7.35 3.11
CA SER A 102 -23.19 6.88 4.27
C SER A 102 -23.26 5.34 4.24
N PRO A 103 -22.49 4.63 5.08
CA PRO A 103 -22.39 3.18 5.00
C PRO A 103 -23.69 2.49 5.43
N ALA A 104 -24.00 1.35 4.80
CA ALA A 104 -25.17 0.55 5.14
C ALA A 104 -24.98 -0.32 6.40
N ALA A 105 -23.73 -0.60 6.76
CA ALA A 105 -23.33 -1.39 7.91
C ALA A 105 -22.04 -0.81 8.52
N ASN A 106 -21.69 -1.22 9.74
CA ASN A 106 -20.39 -0.88 10.32
C ASN A 106 -19.29 -1.63 9.56
N GLY A 107 -18.16 -0.98 9.36
CA GLY A 107 -17.01 -1.56 8.67
C GLY A 107 -15.85 -0.59 8.62
N ALA A 108 -14.95 -0.79 7.67
CA ALA A 108 -13.88 0.13 7.35
C ALA A 108 -13.78 0.32 5.84
N ILE A 109 -13.22 1.44 5.39
CA ILE A 109 -13.01 1.73 3.97
C ILE A 109 -11.56 2.12 3.70
N ASP A 110 -11.11 1.81 2.50
CA ASP A 110 -9.87 2.33 1.93
C ASP A 110 -10.22 3.48 0.97
N ILE A 111 -9.41 4.53 0.99
CA ILE A 111 -9.55 5.71 0.13
C ILE A 111 -8.20 5.95 -0.54
N SER A 112 -8.17 5.85 -1.86
CA SER A 112 -6.95 5.98 -2.66
C SER A 112 -7.02 7.17 -3.61
N LEU A 113 -5.95 7.97 -3.60
CA LEU A 113 -5.63 8.99 -4.61
C LEU A 113 -4.38 8.64 -5.41
N CYS A 114 -3.87 7.39 -5.30
CA CYS A 114 -2.54 6.99 -5.79
C CYS A 114 -2.31 7.18 -7.30
N ASN A 115 -3.38 7.27 -8.09
CA ASN A 115 -3.31 7.46 -9.54
C ASN A 115 -3.54 8.93 -9.96
N SER A 116 -3.51 9.87 -9.02
CA SER A 116 -3.65 11.31 -9.28
C SER A 116 -2.39 11.93 -9.87
N LEU A 117 -2.52 13.09 -10.50
CA LEU A 117 -1.45 13.74 -11.28
C LEU A 117 -0.78 14.94 -10.58
N TYR A 118 -1.01 15.13 -9.30
CA TYR A 118 -0.46 16.23 -8.49
C TYR A 118 -0.18 15.77 -7.06
N ASP A 119 0.48 16.61 -6.27
CA ASP A 119 0.72 16.38 -4.85
C ASP A 119 -0.61 16.49 -4.07
N THR A 120 -1.17 15.36 -3.67
CA THR A 120 -2.53 15.31 -3.10
C THR A 120 -2.51 15.36 -1.59
N LYS A 121 -3.62 15.79 -1.01
CA LYS A 121 -3.96 15.57 0.39
C LYS A 121 -5.36 14.99 0.47
N VAL A 122 -5.61 14.08 1.41
CA VAL A 122 -6.95 13.52 1.66
C VAL A 122 -7.28 13.52 3.14
N TYR A 123 -8.52 13.85 3.48
CA TYR A 123 -9.01 13.77 4.86
C TYR A 123 -10.49 13.44 4.92
N VAL A 124 -10.91 12.89 6.06
CA VAL A 124 -12.26 12.39 6.28
C VAL A 124 -12.87 13.05 7.51
N TYR A 125 -14.03 13.66 7.33
CA TYR A 125 -14.88 14.14 8.42
C TYR A 125 -16.03 13.19 8.70
N GLU A 126 -16.38 13.02 9.98
CA GLU A 126 -17.60 12.31 10.39
C GLU A 126 -18.71 13.31 10.74
N ASN A 127 -19.86 13.20 10.09
CA ASN A 127 -21.11 13.94 10.27
C ASN A 127 -21.07 15.46 10.03
N ALA A 128 -19.95 16.13 10.26
CA ALA A 128 -19.80 17.57 10.07
C ALA A 128 -18.34 17.94 9.77
N ALA A 129 -18.14 19.01 8.98
CA ALA A 129 -16.80 19.55 8.71
C ALA A 129 -16.04 19.89 10.01
N GLY A 130 -14.75 19.58 10.04
CA GLY A 130 -13.88 19.76 11.20
C GLY A 130 -13.94 18.62 12.23
N ASN A 131 -14.88 17.67 12.12
CA ASN A 131 -14.85 16.44 12.93
C ASN A 131 -13.97 15.39 12.26
N LEU A 132 -12.66 15.67 12.24
CA LEU A 132 -11.64 14.88 11.55
C LEU A 132 -11.49 13.49 12.18
N ILE A 133 -11.50 12.44 11.37
CA ILE A 133 -11.25 11.05 11.81
C ILE A 133 -10.03 10.40 11.14
N ALA A 134 -9.62 10.88 9.97
CA ALA A 134 -8.47 10.36 9.23
C ALA A 134 -7.94 11.42 8.26
N CYS A 135 -6.63 11.42 8.03
CA CYS A 135 -5.97 12.34 7.09
C CYS A 135 -4.61 11.80 6.65
N ASN A 136 -4.23 12.06 5.39
CA ASN A 136 -2.92 11.72 4.84
C ASN A 136 -2.54 12.69 3.69
N ASP A 137 -1.25 12.94 3.55
CA ASP A 137 -0.59 13.77 2.52
C ASP A 137 0.12 12.82 1.53
N ASP A 138 1.12 12.10 2.04
CA ASP A 138 2.11 11.33 1.28
C ASP A 138 2.09 9.85 1.71
N ASP A 139 1.74 8.96 0.79
CA ASP A 139 1.72 7.51 1.04
C ASP A 139 2.17 6.70 -0.18
N CYS A 140 1.66 7.04 -1.36
CA CYS A 140 1.75 6.20 -2.55
C CYS A 140 2.10 7.01 -3.81
N GLY A 141 2.01 6.36 -4.97
CA GLY A 141 2.49 6.90 -6.24
C GLY A 141 4.00 6.72 -6.43
N SER A 142 4.48 6.76 -7.67
CA SER A 142 5.92 6.56 -7.95
C SER A 142 6.82 7.64 -7.36
N ASP A 143 6.24 8.80 -7.04
CA ASP A 143 6.91 9.95 -6.43
C ASP A 143 6.72 10.01 -4.90
N GLY A 144 5.81 9.20 -4.34
CA GLY A 144 5.46 9.20 -2.92
C GLY A 144 4.57 10.36 -2.48
N PHE A 145 4.09 11.20 -3.41
CA PHE A 145 3.32 12.41 -3.11
C PHE A 145 1.82 12.24 -3.36
N LYS A 146 1.30 11.02 -3.23
CA LYS A 146 -0.12 10.73 -3.38
C LYS A 146 -0.65 10.16 -2.10
N SER A 147 -1.89 10.49 -1.77
CA SER A 147 -2.46 10.14 -0.48
C SER A 147 -3.24 8.84 -0.56
N PHE A 148 -3.16 8.06 0.51
CA PHE A 148 -3.97 6.88 0.74
C PHE A 148 -4.37 6.82 2.21
N LEU A 149 -5.61 6.42 2.47
CA LEU A 149 -6.11 6.14 3.82
C LEU A 149 -6.64 4.72 3.84
N GLY A 150 -5.92 3.83 4.52
CA GLY A 150 -6.33 2.45 4.73
C GLY A 150 -7.15 2.26 6.00
N GLY A 151 -8.20 1.44 5.96
CA GLY A 151 -8.91 0.99 7.15
C GLY A 151 -9.64 2.07 7.95
N VAL A 152 -10.14 3.12 7.30
CA VAL A 152 -10.89 4.20 7.97
C VAL A 152 -12.20 3.65 8.54
N PRO A 153 -12.42 3.67 9.87
CA PRO A 153 -13.61 3.08 10.47
C PRO A 153 -14.86 3.89 10.13
N VAL A 154 -15.92 3.21 9.67
CA VAL A 154 -17.20 3.81 9.31
C VAL A 154 -18.36 3.06 9.97
N SER A 155 -19.36 3.80 10.46
CA SER A 155 -20.50 3.25 11.19
C SER A 155 -21.82 3.59 10.51
N ALA A 156 -22.74 2.62 10.47
CA ALA A 156 -24.07 2.83 9.94
C ALA A 156 -24.81 3.92 10.75
N GLY A 157 -25.50 4.81 10.03
CA GLY A 157 -26.20 5.95 10.63
C GLY A 157 -25.38 7.23 10.72
N ASN A 158 -24.09 7.19 10.36
CA ASN A 158 -23.25 8.38 10.16
C ASN A 158 -23.09 8.69 8.66
N THR A 159 -22.74 9.94 8.36
CA THR A 159 -22.30 10.37 7.02
C THR A 159 -20.85 10.82 7.10
N TYR A 160 -20.01 10.31 6.22
CA TYR A 160 -18.59 10.62 6.13
C TYR A 160 -18.35 11.53 4.93
N TYR A 161 -17.56 12.57 5.11
CA TYR A 161 -17.16 13.48 4.04
C TYR A 161 -15.69 13.27 3.72
N ILE A 162 -15.41 12.83 2.50
CA ILE A 162 -14.05 12.62 1.98
C ILE A 162 -13.67 13.87 1.21
N VAL A 163 -12.61 14.55 1.64
CA VAL A 163 -12.12 15.76 1.00
C VAL A 163 -10.85 15.43 0.24
N VAL A 164 -10.88 15.67 -1.07
CA VAL A 164 -9.75 15.56 -1.99
C VAL A 164 -9.17 16.95 -2.19
N ASP A 165 -7.93 17.13 -1.76
CA ASP A 165 -7.24 18.42 -1.70
C ASP A 165 -5.82 18.25 -2.29
N GLY A 166 -5.03 19.33 -2.30
CA GLY A 166 -3.63 19.33 -2.65
C GLY A 166 -2.71 19.80 -1.53
N TYR A 167 -1.44 19.43 -1.63
CA TYR A 167 -0.40 19.94 -0.75
C TYR A 167 0.13 21.30 -1.26
N GLY A 168 0.38 22.24 -0.34
CA GLY A 168 1.17 23.44 -0.63
C GLY A 168 0.57 24.42 -1.67
N GLY A 169 -0.71 24.33 -1.98
CA GLY A 169 -1.37 25.11 -3.03
C GLY A 169 -1.50 24.39 -4.37
N ASP A 170 -1.04 23.15 -4.48
CA ASP A 170 -1.21 22.33 -5.68
C ASP A 170 -2.68 21.97 -5.92
N CYS A 171 -3.00 21.73 -7.19
CA CYS A 171 -4.28 21.26 -7.66
C CYS A 171 -4.08 20.54 -8.99
N GLY A 172 -5.01 19.67 -9.38
CA GLY A 172 -4.90 18.96 -10.63
C GLY A 172 -5.94 17.88 -10.83
N ASP A 173 -5.70 17.05 -11.84
CA ASP A 173 -6.54 15.88 -12.11
C ASP A 173 -6.28 14.81 -11.04
N TYR A 174 -7.35 14.41 -10.33
CA TYR A 174 -7.32 13.32 -9.35
C TYR A 174 -8.05 12.09 -9.85
N SER A 175 -7.68 10.94 -9.29
CA SER A 175 -8.40 9.68 -9.38
C SER A 175 -8.73 9.22 -7.97
N LEU A 176 -10.01 9.18 -7.63
CA LEU A 176 -10.51 8.72 -6.34
C LEU A 176 -10.99 7.27 -6.46
N ASP A 177 -10.49 6.40 -5.61
CA ASP A 177 -10.99 5.03 -5.43
C ASP A 177 -11.39 4.81 -3.97
N VAL A 178 -12.61 4.35 -3.72
CA VAL A 178 -13.13 4.05 -2.37
C VAL A 178 -13.64 2.63 -2.34
N THR A 179 -13.02 1.78 -1.53
CA THR A 179 -13.34 0.35 -1.41
C THR A 179 -13.62 -0.03 0.04
N GLU A 180 -14.27 -1.18 0.22
CA GLU A 180 -14.38 -1.79 1.54
C GLU A 180 -13.00 -2.26 1.98
N ASN A 181 -12.56 -1.87 3.18
CA ASN A 181 -11.41 -2.47 3.81
C ASN A 181 -11.88 -3.72 4.54
N VAL A 182 -11.56 -4.88 3.97
CA VAL A 182 -11.77 -6.17 4.62
C VAL A 182 -10.42 -6.60 5.19
N PRO A 183 -10.25 -6.61 6.52
CA PRO A 183 -9.02 -7.12 7.12
C PRO A 183 -8.75 -8.54 6.61
N CYS A 184 -7.54 -8.76 6.10
CA CYS A 184 -7.11 -10.10 5.76
C CYS A 184 -6.79 -10.85 7.06
N ILE A 185 -7.52 -11.93 7.29
CA ILE A 185 -7.30 -12.82 8.43
C ILE A 185 -7.06 -14.22 7.87
N VAL A 186 -5.92 -14.80 8.18
CA VAL A 186 -5.55 -16.15 7.75
C VAL A 186 -5.67 -17.09 8.94
N ASP A 187 -6.82 -17.74 9.06
CA ASP A 187 -7.03 -18.75 10.09
C ASP A 187 -6.33 -20.07 9.73
N CYS A 188 -5.76 -20.72 10.75
CA CYS A 188 -5.28 -22.09 10.60
C CYS A 188 -6.48 -23.05 10.45
N PRO A 189 -6.63 -23.78 9.34
CA PRO A 189 -7.79 -24.64 9.10
C PRO A 189 -7.81 -25.83 10.07
N ALA A 190 -9.00 -26.44 10.24
CA ALA A 190 -9.14 -27.63 11.08
C ALA A 190 -8.24 -28.78 10.56
N GLY A 191 -7.35 -29.28 11.42
CA GLY A 191 -6.35 -30.29 11.05
C GLY A 191 -5.03 -29.73 10.54
N GLY A 192 -4.90 -28.40 10.44
CA GLY A 192 -3.63 -27.73 10.21
C GLY A 192 -2.65 -27.95 11.35
N VAL A 193 -1.37 -27.93 11.02
CA VAL A 193 -0.26 -28.14 11.95
C VAL A 193 0.40 -26.79 12.20
N ALA A 194 0.32 -26.29 13.43
CA ALA A 194 1.05 -25.10 13.83
C ALA A 194 2.57 -25.37 13.80
N GLU A 195 3.34 -24.41 13.32
CA GLU A 195 4.80 -24.51 13.24
C GLU A 195 5.49 -24.57 14.61
N GLY A 196 4.83 -24.04 15.65
CA GLY A 196 5.33 -24.07 17.03
C GLY A 196 6.37 -22.98 17.35
N GLU A 197 6.45 -21.96 16.51
CA GLU A 197 7.21 -20.73 16.72
C GLU A 197 6.45 -19.76 17.65
N VAL A 198 7.20 -18.84 18.26
CA VAL A 198 6.61 -17.70 18.95
C VAL A 198 6.68 -16.51 18.01
N ASP A 199 5.64 -15.69 18.01
CA ASP A 199 5.64 -14.44 17.26
C ASP A 199 6.94 -13.66 17.54
N CYS A 200 7.58 -13.16 16.49
CA CYS A 200 8.75 -12.32 16.64
C CYS A 200 8.44 -11.02 17.42
N PHE A 201 9.51 -10.34 17.83
CA PHE A 201 9.48 -9.11 18.61
C PHE A 201 10.78 -8.33 18.38
N ASP A 202 10.92 -7.13 18.92
CA ASP A 202 12.17 -6.38 18.77
C ASP A 202 13.37 -7.15 19.34
N ASP A 203 14.45 -7.20 18.57
CA ASP A 203 15.62 -8.04 18.83
C ASP A 203 15.34 -9.55 18.85
N TYR A 204 14.31 -9.99 18.11
CA TYR A 204 14.03 -11.41 17.89
C TYR A 204 15.23 -12.15 17.34
N ASN A 205 15.43 -13.35 17.87
CA ASN A 205 16.40 -14.31 17.37
C ASN A 205 15.66 -15.57 17.01
N ASP A 206 15.43 -15.72 15.71
CA ASP A 206 14.79 -16.88 15.12
C ASP A 206 15.66 -18.13 15.34
N VAL A 207 15.11 -19.07 16.11
CA VAL A 207 15.73 -20.35 16.43
C VAL A 207 14.89 -21.53 15.97
N THR A 208 13.81 -21.26 15.24
CA THR A 208 12.83 -22.27 14.84
C THR A 208 13.05 -22.64 13.39
N ASN A 209 13.05 -21.65 12.49
CA ASN A 209 13.05 -21.90 11.05
C ASN A 209 13.72 -20.78 10.23
N GLY A 210 14.52 -19.90 10.84
CA GLY A 210 15.21 -18.77 10.18
C GLY A 210 16.14 -19.09 9.02
N GLY A 211 16.34 -20.36 8.74
CA GLY A 211 17.04 -20.90 7.59
C GLY A 211 18.43 -20.35 7.43
N CYS A 212 18.76 -19.93 6.21
CA CYS A 212 20.08 -19.37 5.90
C CYS A 212 20.31 -17.98 6.51
N ASN A 213 19.30 -17.34 7.11
CA ASN A 213 19.44 -16.06 7.81
C ASN A 213 19.86 -16.23 9.27
N SER A 214 19.84 -17.46 9.79
CA SER A 214 20.22 -17.79 11.17
C SER A 214 21.65 -18.29 11.28
N THR A 215 22.27 -18.19 12.47
CA THR A 215 23.60 -18.77 12.74
C THR A 215 23.59 -19.52 14.09
N PRO A 216 23.63 -20.87 14.09
CA PRO A 216 23.64 -21.76 12.92
C PRO A 216 22.32 -21.70 12.13
N ASN A 217 22.32 -22.15 10.88
CA ASN A 217 21.09 -22.26 10.09
C ASN A 217 20.13 -23.25 10.76
N VAL A 218 18.84 -22.89 10.84
CA VAL A 218 17.79 -23.73 11.44
C VAL A 218 16.60 -23.81 10.49
N PHE A 219 16.01 -24.98 10.31
CA PHE A 219 14.90 -25.19 9.37
C PHE A 219 13.81 -26.01 10.03
N SER A 220 12.56 -25.75 9.65
CA SER A 220 11.42 -26.59 10.00
C SER A 220 11.21 -27.68 8.94
N THR A 221 10.63 -28.81 9.34
CA THR A 221 10.26 -29.88 8.39
C THR A 221 8.75 -29.87 8.19
N ILE A 222 8.29 -29.97 6.95
CA ILE A 222 6.86 -30.17 6.68
C ILE A 222 6.51 -31.62 7.03
N PRO A 223 5.51 -31.87 7.90
CA PRO A 223 5.07 -33.22 8.23
C PRO A 223 4.75 -34.06 6.98
N CYS A 224 4.97 -35.37 7.07
CA CYS A 224 4.61 -36.27 5.97
C CYS A 224 3.10 -36.31 5.78
N ASP A 225 2.68 -36.02 4.55
CA ASP A 225 1.31 -36.15 4.07
C ASP A 225 1.23 -37.23 2.97
N PRO A 226 0.48 -38.32 3.16
CA PRO A 226 0.31 -39.37 2.16
C PRO A 226 -0.64 -38.95 1.01
N GLY A 227 -0.78 -37.65 0.75
CA GLY A 227 -1.66 -37.06 -0.26
C GLY A 227 -3.08 -36.78 0.22
N ALA A 228 -3.29 -36.61 1.52
CA ALA A 228 -4.57 -36.20 2.10
C ALA A 228 -4.78 -34.67 2.07
N GLY A 229 -3.72 -33.91 1.77
CA GLY A 229 -3.68 -32.46 1.92
C GLY A 229 -3.25 -32.11 3.35
N LEU A 230 -2.18 -31.34 3.47
CA LEU A 230 -1.67 -30.83 4.74
C LEU A 230 -1.61 -29.31 4.68
N THR A 231 -1.94 -28.65 5.79
CA THR A 231 -1.66 -27.23 5.98
C THR A 231 -0.71 -27.07 7.16
N VAL A 232 0.40 -26.37 6.93
CA VAL A 232 1.24 -25.84 8.01
C VAL A 232 0.82 -24.39 8.23
N CYS A 233 0.65 -24.01 9.48
CA CYS A 233 0.23 -22.66 9.88
C CYS A 233 1.37 -22.03 10.66
N GLY A 234 1.78 -20.84 10.26
CA GLY A 234 2.87 -20.13 10.90
C GLY A 234 2.62 -18.63 11.04
N THR A 235 3.59 -17.97 11.64
CA THR A 235 3.60 -16.56 11.95
C THR A 235 4.85 -15.91 11.39
N TYR A 236 4.73 -14.68 10.92
CA TYR A 236 5.82 -13.93 10.33
C TYR A 236 5.64 -12.43 10.57
N GLY A 237 6.63 -11.62 10.21
CA GLY A 237 6.53 -10.17 10.33
C GLY A 237 7.85 -9.45 10.15
N GLY A 238 7.80 -8.13 10.36
CA GLY A 238 8.98 -7.29 10.52
C GLY A 238 9.26 -6.99 11.99
N PHE A 239 10.53 -6.88 12.36
CA PHE A 239 10.94 -6.48 13.72
C PHE A 239 12.16 -5.55 13.68
N PHE A 240 12.31 -4.70 14.70
CA PHE A 240 13.48 -3.83 14.81
C PHE A 240 14.63 -4.55 15.50
N HIS A 241 15.84 -4.47 14.95
CA HIS A 241 17.04 -4.99 15.59
C HIS A 241 17.90 -3.84 16.12
N SER A 242 17.82 -3.58 17.42
CA SER A 242 18.47 -2.46 18.10
C SER A 242 19.99 -2.43 17.92
N PRO A 243 20.74 -3.55 17.99
CA PRO A 243 22.18 -3.57 17.77
C PRO A 243 22.62 -3.12 16.38
N SER A 244 21.85 -3.39 15.32
CA SER A 244 22.19 -2.97 13.97
C SER A 244 21.53 -1.66 13.56
N GLY A 245 20.42 -1.28 14.22
CA GLY A 245 19.64 -0.09 13.90
C GLY A 245 18.79 -0.23 12.64
N PHE A 246 18.55 -1.46 12.19
CA PHE A 246 17.75 -1.76 11.00
C PHE A 246 16.58 -2.69 11.33
N ASN A 247 15.58 -2.70 10.46
CA ASN A 247 14.50 -3.66 10.52
C ASN A 247 14.87 -4.96 9.80
N TYR A 248 14.42 -6.07 10.37
CA TYR A 248 14.59 -7.43 9.89
C TYR A 248 13.23 -8.06 9.64
N ARG A 249 13.24 -9.26 9.09
CA ARG A 249 12.06 -10.09 8.91
C ARG A 249 12.22 -11.35 9.73
N ASP A 250 11.12 -11.78 10.32
CA ASP A 250 10.90 -13.18 10.63
C ASP A 250 10.85 -13.95 9.31
N THR A 251 11.67 -14.98 9.16
CA THR A 251 11.74 -15.70 7.87
C THR A 251 11.63 -17.19 8.08
N ASP A 252 10.61 -17.78 7.50
CA ASP A 252 10.33 -19.18 7.70
C ASP A 252 10.86 -20.04 6.57
N TRP A 253 11.69 -21.02 6.91
CA TRP A 253 12.25 -21.97 5.96
C TRP A 253 11.84 -23.39 6.29
N TYR A 254 11.17 -24.01 5.32
CA TYR A 254 10.62 -25.36 5.44
C TYR A 254 11.29 -26.33 4.49
N GLU A 255 11.83 -27.42 5.02
CA GLU A 255 12.46 -28.49 4.24
C GLU A 255 11.43 -29.37 3.54
N ILE A 256 11.62 -29.53 2.23
CA ILE A 256 11.02 -30.57 1.42
C ILE A 256 12.11 -31.58 1.06
N SER A 257 11.94 -32.82 1.52
CA SER A 257 12.95 -33.87 1.39
C SER A 257 13.04 -34.49 -0.02
N GLU A 258 14.20 -35.05 -0.35
CA GLU A 258 14.54 -35.75 -1.60
C GLU A 258 13.61 -36.89 -2.03
N ASN A 259 12.79 -37.40 -1.11
CA ASN A 259 11.87 -38.51 -1.37
C ASN A 259 10.48 -38.05 -1.81
N ASN A 260 10.24 -36.74 -1.93
CA ASN A 260 9.02 -36.23 -2.51
C ASN A 260 8.94 -36.61 -3.99
N ALA A 261 7.77 -36.99 -4.48
CA ALA A 261 7.55 -37.32 -5.89
C ALA A 261 7.30 -36.08 -6.77
N GLY A 262 7.63 -34.89 -6.26
CA GLY A 262 7.07 -33.61 -6.65
C GLY A 262 5.80 -33.28 -5.84
N VAL A 263 5.67 -32.03 -5.42
CA VAL A 263 4.54 -31.52 -4.65
C VAL A 263 4.12 -30.13 -5.15
N THR A 264 2.86 -29.79 -4.92
CA THR A 264 2.37 -28.42 -5.11
C THR A 264 2.29 -27.77 -3.74
N VAL A 265 2.92 -26.61 -3.59
CA VAL A 265 2.90 -25.82 -2.36
C VAL A 265 2.23 -24.50 -2.65
N CYS A 266 1.13 -24.23 -1.96
CA CYS A 266 0.40 -22.97 -2.02
C CYS A 266 0.55 -22.20 -0.71
N VAL A 267 0.92 -20.93 -0.80
CA VAL A 267 1.13 -20.06 0.36
C VAL A 267 0.14 -18.90 0.31
N THR A 268 -0.45 -18.61 1.47
CA THR A 268 -1.35 -17.48 1.72
C THR A 268 -0.91 -16.81 3.01
N GLY A 269 -0.80 -15.50 3.03
CA GLY A 269 -0.39 -14.75 4.23
C GLY A 269 -1.28 -13.54 4.48
N GLU A 270 -1.34 -13.07 5.73
CA GLU A 270 -2.14 -11.90 6.13
C GLU A 270 -1.64 -10.59 5.52
N TYR A 271 -0.33 -10.49 5.34
CA TYR A 271 0.34 -9.32 4.78
C TYR A 271 0.89 -9.61 3.39
N ASP A 272 1.39 -8.57 2.73
CA ASP A 272 2.17 -8.72 1.51
C ASP A 272 3.33 -9.69 1.76
N THR A 273 3.32 -10.82 1.05
CA THR A 273 4.16 -11.98 1.34
C THR A 273 5.14 -12.23 0.22
N LEU A 274 6.43 -12.32 0.54
CA LEU A 274 7.44 -12.93 -0.32
C LEU A 274 7.48 -14.43 -0.02
N THR A 275 7.13 -15.22 -1.02
CA THR A 275 7.16 -16.68 -0.92
C THR A 275 7.79 -17.30 -2.15
N GLY A 276 8.33 -18.51 -2.01
CA GLY A 276 8.90 -19.26 -3.11
C GLY A 276 9.60 -20.50 -2.64
N TYR A 277 10.36 -21.12 -3.54
CA TYR A 277 11.21 -22.23 -3.17
C TYR A 277 12.64 -22.08 -3.69
N LEU A 278 13.59 -22.57 -2.90
CA LEU A 278 15.02 -22.45 -3.12
C LEU A 278 15.66 -23.84 -3.17
N ALA A 279 16.76 -23.97 -3.91
CA ALA A 279 17.63 -25.13 -3.75
C ALA A 279 18.25 -25.14 -2.34
N ALA A 280 18.40 -26.32 -1.75
CA ALA A 280 18.91 -26.49 -0.38
C ALA A 280 20.43 -26.22 -0.25
N ASP A 281 20.87 -24.97 -0.48
CA ASP A 281 22.25 -24.50 -0.35
C ASP A 281 22.35 -23.09 0.24
N CYS A 282 22.81 -22.97 1.49
CA CYS A 282 23.03 -21.67 2.12
C CYS A 282 24.34 -20.98 1.74
N SER A 283 25.22 -21.61 0.94
CA SER A 283 26.42 -20.93 0.43
C SER A 283 26.07 -19.90 -0.65
N ALA A 284 24.95 -20.12 -1.35
CA ALA A 284 24.40 -19.22 -2.35
C ALA A 284 22.88 -19.42 -2.48
N PRO A 285 22.07 -19.04 -1.46
CA PRO A 285 20.63 -19.24 -1.50
C PRO A 285 20.03 -18.41 -2.64
N ALA A 286 19.33 -19.07 -3.55
CA ALA A 286 18.64 -18.44 -4.68
C ALA A 286 17.29 -19.11 -4.91
N PHE A 287 16.26 -18.28 -5.13
CA PHE A 287 14.95 -18.75 -5.56
C PHE A 287 15.05 -19.45 -6.91
N VAL A 288 14.48 -20.65 -6.97
CA VAL A 288 14.17 -21.31 -8.25
C VAL A 288 12.94 -20.65 -8.85
N GLU A 289 11.94 -20.41 -8.00
CA GLU A 289 10.73 -19.64 -8.31
C GLU A 289 10.29 -18.89 -7.06
N SER A 290 9.69 -17.71 -7.25
CA SER A 290 9.19 -16.87 -6.16
C SER A 290 8.08 -15.95 -6.65
N ALA A 291 7.25 -15.49 -5.72
CA ALA A 291 6.23 -14.49 -5.94
C ALA A 291 6.18 -13.51 -4.77
N VAL A 292 5.77 -12.28 -5.06
CA VAL A 292 5.26 -11.34 -4.05
C VAL A 292 3.75 -11.26 -4.26
N ILE A 293 2.99 -11.58 -3.23
CA ILE A 293 1.52 -11.61 -3.24
C ILE A 293 0.98 -10.63 -2.21
N GLY A 294 -0.20 -10.06 -2.45
CA GLY A 294 -0.88 -9.23 -1.46
C GLY A 294 -1.42 -10.07 -0.29
N GLY A 295 -1.85 -9.41 0.78
CA GLY A 295 -2.57 -10.09 1.87
C GLY A 295 -3.77 -10.90 1.33
N CYS A 296 -3.93 -12.13 1.80
CA CYS A 296 -4.97 -13.10 1.42
C CYS A 296 -4.93 -13.61 -0.03
N ASP A 297 -4.00 -13.12 -0.86
CA ASP A 297 -3.73 -13.74 -2.15
C ASP A 297 -3.02 -15.10 -1.96
N VAL A 298 -2.98 -15.91 -3.04
CA VAL A 298 -2.37 -17.25 -3.01
C VAL A 298 -1.32 -17.39 -4.10
N ALA A 299 -0.12 -17.83 -3.75
CA ALA A 299 0.91 -18.26 -4.70
C ALA A 299 1.14 -19.77 -4.59
N CYS A 300 1.04 -20.48 -5.71
CA CYS A 300 1.26 -21.93 -5.79
C CYS A 300 2.48 -22.27 -6.65
N PHE A 301 3.33 -23.16 -6.16
CA PHE A 301 4.57 -23.60 -6.80
C PHE A 301 4.55 -25.11 -7.01
N ASN A 302 4.91 -25.57 -8.20
CA ASN A 302 5.08 -27.00 -8.49
C ASN A 302 6.55 -27.37 -8.26
N ILE A 303 6.84 -27.84 -7.06
CA ILE A 303 8.21 -28.17 -6.63
C ILE A 303 8.53 -29.58 -7.13
N PRO A 304 9.59 -29.77 -7.94
CA PRO A 304 9.95 -31.08 -8.46
C PRO A 304 10.57 -31.97 -7.36
N ALA A 305 10.74 -33.25 -7.67
CA ALA A 305 11.49 -34.17 -6.81
C ALA A 305 12.91 -33.67 -6.56
N GLY A 306 13.31 -33.61 -5.28
CA GLY A 306 14.62 -33.10 -4.86
C GLY A 306 14.59 -32.45 -3.48
N ASN A 307 15.73 -31.93 -3.03
CA ASN A 307 15.84 -31.18 -1.78
C ASN A 307 15.64 -29.69 -2.04
N TYR A 308 14.56 -29.15 -1.49
CA TYR A 308 14.21 -27.75 -1.62
C TYR A 308 13.80 -27.18 -0.26
N TRP A 309 13.92 -25.85 -0.13
CA TRP A 309 13.32 -25.11 0.96
C TRP A 309 12.16 -24.29 0.43
N VAL A 310 11.02 -24.32 1.11
CA VAL A 310 9.96 -23.30 0.96
C VAL A 310 10.31 -22.15 1.87
N PHE A 311 10.19 -20.93 1.36
CA PHE A 311 10.46 -19.70 2.08
C PHE A 311 9.17 -18.90 2.23
N VAL A 312 8.90 -18.38 3.42
CA VAL A 312 7.82 -17.43 3.68
C VAL A 312 8.37 -16.26 4.51
N ALA A 313 8.05 -15.04 4.12
CA ALA A 313 8.32 -13.82 4.90
C ALA A 313 7.43 -12.68 4.39
N THR A 314 7.31 -11.60 5.16
CA THR A 314 6.75 -10.36 4.61
C THR A 314 7.61 -9.85 3.45
N SER A 315 7.00 -9.20 2.46
CA SER A 315 7.73 -8.62 1.32
C SER A 315 8.56 -7.41 1.75
N GLY A 316 8.03 -6.61 2.67
CA GLY A 316 8.68 -5.45 3.28
C GLY A 316 9.47 -5.79 4.55
N PHE A 317 10.37 -4.89 4.92
CA PHE A 317 11.18 -4.91 6.15
C PHE A 317 10.56 -3.98 7.22
N GLY A 318 9.23 -3.93 7.37
CA GLY A 318 8.56 -3.20 8.45
C GLY A 318 8.24 -1.70 8.23
N SER A 319 7.59 -1.31 7.13
CA SER A 319 7.04 0.05 6.99
C SER A 319 5.51 0.18 7.03
N VAL A 320 4.72 -0.88 6.83
CA VAL A 320 3.31 -1.09 7.27
C VAL A 320 2.86 -2.45 6.71
N ALA A 321 2.17 -3.37 7.41
CA ALA A 321 1.28 -3.27 8.57
C ALA A 321 1.63 -4.29 9.67
N GLY A 322 1.35 -3.92 10.93
CA GLY A 322 1.22 -4.82 12.08
C GLY A 322 2.52 -5.43 12.59
N GLU A 323 3.02 -4.89 13.70
CA GLU A 323 4.01 -5.49 14.60
C GLU A 323 3.91 -7.02 14.57
N CYS A 324 5.05 -7.67 14.40
CA CYS A 324 5.20 -9.10 14.21
C CYS A 324 4.07 -10.02 14.71
N GLY A 325 3.78 -11.08 13.95
CA GLY A 325 2.75 -12.07 14.31
C GLY A 325 1.59 -12.11 13.31
N GLY A 326 1.82 -11.74 12.05
CA GLY A 326 0.86 -12.02 10.99
C GLY A 326 0.78 -13.52 10.74
N ASN A 327 -0.39 -14.04 10.43
CA ASN A 327 -0.55 -15.46 10.14
C ASN A 327 -0.29 -15.77 8.66
N TYR A 328 0.23 -16.96 8.39
CA TYR A 328 0.26 -17.54 7.05
C TYR A 328 -0.05 -19.03 7.08
N ASN A 329 -0.50 -19.55 5.95
CA ASN A 329 -0.74 -20.96 5.71
C ASN A 329 0.09 -21.44 4.51
N ILE A 330 0.73 -22.60 4.68
CA ILE A 330 1.35 -23.39 3.61
C ILE A 330 0.48 -24.62 3.39
N ALA A 331 -0.31 -24.63 2.34
CA ALA A 331 -1.04 -25.81 1.87
C ALA A 331 -0.14 -26.64 0.95
N VAL A 332 0.01 -27.92 1.25
CA VAL A 332 0.78 -28.85 0.44
C VAL A 332 -0.13 -29.94 -0.12
N GLU A 333 -0.05 -30.11 -1.44
CA GLU A 333 -0.72 -31.18 -2.18
C GLU A 333 0.32 -32.11 -2.82
N GLY A 334 0.03 -33.41 -2.81
CA GLY A 334 0.90 -34.45 -3.31
C GLY A 334 1.47 -35.32 -2.18
N ASN A 335 2.26 -36.32 -2.56
CA ASN A 335 2.83 -37.26 -1.59
C ASN A 335 4.17 -36.74 -1.08
N LEU A 336 4.17 -36.22 0.15
CA LEU A 336 5.38 -35.82 0.88
C LEU A 336 6.05 -37.00 1.61
N CYS A 337 5.36 -38.13 1.72
CA CYS A 337 5.88 -39.27 2.44
C CYS A 337 6.85 -40.08 1.59
N THR A 338 7.88 -40.59 2.25
CA THR A 338 8.68 -41.69 1.74
C THR A 338 7.78 -42.89 1.49
N VAL A 339 7.51 -43.23 0.22
CA VAL A 339 7.12 -44.59 -0.12
C VAL A 339 8.32 -45.46 0.21
N GLY A 340 8.26 -46.15 1.34
CA GLY A 340 9.20 -47.22 1.63
C GLY A 340 9.12 -48.24 0.49
N VAL A 341 10.04 -48.17 -0.46
CA VAL A 341 10.33 -49.30 -1.33
C VAL A 341 10.92 -50.33 -0.39
N GLU A 342 10.10 -51.26 0.09
CA GLU A 342 10.64 -52.49 0.64
C GLU A 342 11.60 -53.02 -0.42
N ALA A 343 12.89 -53.06 -0.10
CA ALA A 343 13.89 -53.74 -0.90
C ALA A 343 13.51 -55.22 -0.92
N THR A 344 12.62 -55.59 -1.82
CA THR A 344 12.17 -56.96 -2.00
C THR A 344 13.35 -57.64 -2.68
N SER A 345 14.12 -58.40 -1.91
CA SER A 345 15.22 -59.15 -2.48
C SER A 345 14.67 -60.08 -3.56
N TRP A 346 15.42 -60.30 -4.64
CA TRP A 346 15.07 -61.28 -5.66
C TRP A 346 14.80 -62.68 -5.07
N SER A 347 15.31 -62.97 -3.87
CA SER A 347 15.01 -64.17 -3.09
C SER A 347 13.57 -64.22 -2.56
N LYS A 348 13.00 -63.10 -2.08
CA LYS A 348 11.60 -62.99 -1.60
C LYS A 348 10.59 -63.11 -2.76
N ILE A 349 10.89 -62.49 -3.91
CA ILE A 349 10.06 -62.65 -5.13
C ILE A 349 10.04 -64.11 -5.62
N LYS A 350 11.17 -64.81 -5.54
CA LYS A 350 11.27 -66.21 -5.98
C LYS A 350 10.63 -67.22 -5.02
N SER A 351 10.44 -66.88 -3.74
CA SER A 351 9.75 -67.77 -2.80
C SER A 351 8.23 -67.73 -2.95
N ASP A 352 7.68 -66.60 -3.39
CA ASP A 352 6.23 -66.40 -3.46
C ASP A 352 5.61 -66.97 -4.75
N HIS A 353 6.45 -67.43 -5.69
CA HIS A 353 6.06 -68.07 -6.94
C HIS A 353 6.46 -69.56 -7.03
N ARG A 354 6.57 -70.26 -5.88
CA ARG A 354 6.82 -71.71 -5.82
C ARG A 354 5.71 -72.46 -5.09
#